data_AF-A0A7R9W1Q9-F1
#
_entry.id   AF-A0A7R9W1Q9-F1
#
_cell.length_a   1.000
_cell.length_b   1.000
_cell.length_c   1.000
_cell.angle_alpha   90.00
_cell.angle_beta   90.00
_cell.angle_gamma   90.00
#
_symmetry.space_group_name_H-M   'P 1'
#
loop_
_entity.id
_entity.type
_entity.pdbx_description
1 polymer ?
#
loop_
_entity_poly.entity_id
_entity_poly.type
_entity_poly.pdbx_seq_one_letter_code
_entity_poly.pdbx_strand_id
1 'polypeptide(L)'
;FGTVGEMVVGLAVLCPLSRRFEREMGSRKFGTFVFFTNVLSTIFQIVCSQTLYEGGARYEPGPYPLLGALLFLYHRYTPRLYPRFFSILGFDFSEKALTYFFALQAIFSGGVSTFVPA
;
A
#
# COMPACT_ATOMS: atom_id res chain seq x y z
N PHE A 1 3.21 -4.44 10.22
CA PHE A 1 4.63 -4.10 10.03
C PHE A 1 5.41 -4.94 11.01
N GLY A 2 6.37 -5.74 10.54
CA GLY A 2 7.13 -6.66 11.39
C GLY A 2 8.35 -6.00 12.04
N THR A 3 8.89 -4.96 11.40
CA THR A 3 10.07 -4.23 11.89
C THR A 3 9.77 -2.75 12.14
N VAL A 4 10.57 -2.09 12.98
CA VAL A 4 10.45 -0.64 13.24
C VAL A 4 10.70 0.17 11.96
N GLY A 5 11.62 -0.27 11.10
CA GLY A 5 11.90 0.36 9.81
C GLY A 5 10.68 0.34 8.89
N GLU A 6 10.02 -0.80 8.75
CA GLU A 6 8.75 -0.93 8.01
C GLU A 6 7.66 -0.04 8.58
N MET A 7 7.56 0.02 9.90
CA MET A 7 6.56 0.84 10.57
C MET A 7 6.77 2.32 10.24
N VAL A 8 8.00 2.81 10.34
CA VAL A 8 8.31 4.22 10.07
C VAL A 8 8.08 4.56 8.61
N VAL A 9 8.62 3.78 7.67
CA VAL A 9 8.47 4.03 6.22
C VAL A 9 7.01 3.84 5.79
N GLY A 10 6.35 2.79 6.27
CA GLY A 10 4.97 2.49 5.94
C GLY A 10 3.99 3.55 6.46
N LEU A 11 4.15 4.04 7.70
CA LEU A 11 3.33 5.14 8.22
C LEU A 11 3.65 6.47 7.53
N ALA A 12 4.91 6.73 7.19
CA ALA A 12 5.31 7.93 6.46
C ALA A 12 4.62 8.03 5.09
N VAL A 13 4.29 6.90 4.45
CA VAL A 13 3.52 6.87 3.19
C VAL A 13 2.01 6.84 3.45
N LEU A 14 1.56 5.99 4.38
CA LEU A 14 0.13 5.72 4.59
C LEU A 14 -0.61 6.91 5.22
N CYS A 15 -0.02 7.60 6.20
CA CYS A 15 -0.63 8.76 6.86
C CYS A 15 -0.92 9.95 5.92
N PRO A 16 0.04 10.43 5.09
CA PRO A 16 -0.26 11.53 4.17
C PRO A 16 -1.24 11.11 3.07
N LEU A 17 -1.16 9.87 2.56
CA LEU A 17 -2.10 9.36 1.54
C LEU A 17 -3.53 9.26 2.08
N SER A 18 -3.71 8.66 3.26
CA SER A 18 -5.03 8.51 3.88
C SER A 18 -5.66 9.87 4.17
N ARG A 19 -4.88 10.79 4.75
CA ARG A 19 -5.35 12.16 5.03
C ARG A 19 -5.73 12.91 3.76
N ARG A 20 -4.97 12.75 2.67
CA ARG A 20 -5.31 13.37 1.38
C ARG A 20 -6.65 12.86 0.88
N PHE A 21 -6.83 11.54 0.81
CA PHE A 21 -8.07 10.96 0.29
C PHE A 21 -9.28 11.18 1.20
N GLU A 22 -9.08 11.22 2.51
CA GLU A 22 -10.13 11.60 3.44
C GLU A 22 -10.66 13.02 3.16
N ARG A 23 -9.77 13.98 2.85
CA ARG A 23 -10.16 15.35 2.51
C ARG A 23 -10.88 15.45 1.16
N GLU A 24 -10.49 14.66 0.17
CA GLU A 24 -11.09 14.68 -1.17
C GLU A 24 -12.44 13.96 -1.23
N MET A 25 -12.59 12.82 -0.55
CA MET A 25 -13.83 12.01 -0.59
C MET A 25 -14.80 12.29 0.56
N GLY A 26 -14.31 12.90 1.64
CA GLY A 26 -15.02 13.05 2.90
C GLY A 26 -14.91 11.82 3.80
N SER A 27 -14.87 12.06 5.12
CA SER A 27 -14.59 11.05 6.15
C SER A 27 -15.57 9.85 6.12
N ARG A 28 -16.85 10.09 5.85
CA ARG A 28 -17.86 9.01 5.78
C ARG A 28 -17.57 8.01 4.65
N LYS A 29 -17.28 8.49 3.44
CA LYS A 29 -17.00 7.62 2.28
C LYS A 29 -15.64 6.93 2.44
N PHE A 30 -14.64 7.67 2.94
CA PHE A 30 -13.32 7.13 3.19
C PHE A 30 -13.35 6.02 4.26
N GLY A 31 -14.07 6.23 5.37
CA GLY A 31 -14.23 5.21 6.42
C GLY A 31 -14.87 3.92 5.89
N THR A 32 -15.92 4.03 5.08
CA THR A 32 -16.54 2.85 4.43
C THR A 32 -15.57 2.16 3.48
N PHE A 33 -14.78 2.91 2.70
CA PHE A 33 -13.75 2.35 1.82
C PHE A 33 -12.68 1.58 2.60
N VAL A 34 -12.16 2.15 3.69
CA VAL A 34 -11.16 1.51 4.58
C VAL A 34 -11.73 0.22 5.18
N PHE A 35 -12.97 0.27 5.68
CA PHE A 35 -13.62 -0.92 6.24
C PHE A 35 -13.79 -2.01 5.17
N PHE A 36 -14.32 -1.66 4.00
CA PHE A 36 -14.53 -2.60 2.91
C PHE A 36 -13.22 -3.23 2.41
N THR A 37 -12.15 -2.44 2.28
CA THR A 37 -10.84 -2.97 1.87
C THR A 37 -10.25 -3.92 2.89
N ASN A 38 -10.40 -3.66 4.19
CA ASN A 38 -9.93 -4.58 5.24
C ASN A 38 -10.74 -5.90 5.26
N VAL A 39 -12.07 -5.82 5.13
CA VAL A 39 -12.92 -7.00 5.05
C VAL A 39 -12.59 -7.84 3.82
N LEU A 40 -12.51 -7.19 2.65
CA LEU A 40 -12.18 -7.87 1.40
C LEU A 40 -10.79 -8.51 1.45
N SER A 41 -9.80 -7.81 2.02
CA SER A 41 -8.46 -8.36 2.19
C SER A 41 -8.45 -9.56 3.12
N THR A 42 -9.22 -9.53 4.22
CA THR A 42 -9.28 -10.64 5.17
C THR A 42 -9.88 -11.88 4.50
N ILE A 43 -10.97 -11.70 3.74
CA ILE A 43 -11.59 -12.78 2.96
C ILE A 43 -10.58 -13.36 1.96
N PHE A 44 -9.91 -12.50 1.19
CA PHE A 44 -8.94 -12.94 0.18
C PHE A 44 -7.78 -13.72 0.81
N GLN A 45 -7.25 -13.24 1.95
CA GLN A 45 -6.15 -13.89 2.65
C GLN A 45 -6.55 -15.25 3.23
N ILE A 46 -7.77 -15.39 3.77
CA ILE A 46 -8.31 -16.69 4.21
C ILE A 46 -8.44 -17.65 3.02
N VAL A 47 -9.02 -17.20 1.90
CA VAL A 47 -9.19 -18.04 0.70
C VAL A 47 -7.84 -18.49 0.14
N CYS A 48 -6.85 -17.59 0.07
CA CYS A 48 -5.51 -17.94 -0.36
C CYS A 48 -4.82 -18.92 0.60
N SER A 49 -4.96 -18.72 1.91
CA SER A 49 -4.40 -19.63 2.92
C SER A 49 -4.97 -21.05 2.77
N GLN A 50 -6.27 -21.18 2.51
CA GLN A 50 -6.93 -22.49 2.34
C GLN A 50 -6.61 -23.19 1.01
N THR A 51 -6.37 -22.44 -0.07
CA THR A 51 -6.19 -23.02 -1.42
C THR A 51 -4.73 -23.24 -1.82
N LEU A 52 -3.81 -22.39 -1.37
CA LEU A 52 -2.40 -22.44 -1.78
C LEU A 52 -1.48 -23.14 -0.78
N TYR A 53 -1.88 -23.30 0.49
CA TYR A 53 -1.02 -23.83 1.55
C TYR A 53 -1.72 -24.92 2.36
N GLU A 54 -1.37 -26.18 2.08
CA GLU A 54 -1.81 -27.33 2.90
C GLU A 54 -1.25 -27.30 4.34
N GLY A 55 -0.30 -26.41 4.64
CA GLY A 55 0.43 -26.32 5.91
C GLY A 55 -0.01 -25.22 6.88
N GLY A 56 -1.12 -24.52 6.65
CA GLY A 56 -1.60 -23.48 7.57
C GLY A 56 -0.73 -22.23 7.56
N ALA A 57 -0.68 -21.54 6.41
CA ALA A 57 -0.04 -20.24 6.28
C ALA A 57 -0.55 -19.26 7.36
N ARG A 58 0.38 -18.64 8.11
CA ARG A 58 0.03 -17.72 9.18
C ARG A 58 -0.65 -16.47 8.64
N TYR A 59 -1.78 -16.13 9.26
CA TYR A 59 -2.46 -14.86 9.03
C TYR A 59 -1.64 -13.74 9.67
N GLU A 60 -0.91 -12.98 8.85
CA GLU A 60 -0.27 -11.73 9.26
C GLU A 60 -1.13 -10.55 8.80
N PRO A 61 -2.01 -10.01 9.66
CA PRO A 61 -2.78 -8.81 9.34
C PRO A 61 -1.83 -7.61 9.30
N GLY A 62 -1.49 -7.18 8.08
CA GLY A 62 -0.69 -5.99 7.82
C GLY A 62 -1.53 -4.87 7.22
N PRO A 63 -1.10 -3.60 7.35
CA PRO A 63 -1.71 -2.47 6.65
C PRO A 63 -1.37 -2.42 5.14
N TYR A 64 -0.63 -3.42 4.63
CA TYR A 64 -0.24 -3.53 3.23
C TYR A 64 -1.40 -3.52 2.21
N PRO A 65 -2.53 -4.21 2.46
CA PRO A 65 -3.69 -4.16 1.56
C PRO A 65 -4.28 -2.77 1.45
N LEU A 66 -4.34 -2.03 2.58
CA LEU A 66 -4.79 -0.64 2.61
C LEU A 66 -3.83 0.27 1.83
N LEU A 67 -2.52 0.06 2.02
CA LEU A 67 -1.47 0.78 1.31
C LEU A 67 -1.58 0.57 -0.21
N GLY A 68 -1.77 -0.67 -0.65
CA GLY A 68 -2.01 -1.02 -2.05
C GLY A 68 -3.27 -0.37 -2.62
N ALA A 69 -4.38 -0.41 -1.88
CA ALA A 69 -5.63 0.22 -2.30
C ALA A 69 -5.51 1.75 -2.44
N LEU A 70 -4.80 2.40 -1.50
CA LEU A 70 -4.52 3.84 -1.56
C LEU A 70 -3.58 4.21 -2.72
N LEU A 71 -2.58 3.38 -3.03
CA LEU A 71 -1.69 3.60 -4.17
C LEU A 71 -2.41 3.44 -5.50
N PHE A 72 -3.34 2.49 -5.60
CA PHE A 72 -4.21 2.34 -6.76
C PHE A 72 -5.08 3.59 -6.94
N LEU A 73 -5.68 4.09 -5.86
CA LEU A 73 -6.47 5.32 -5.86
C LEU A 73 -5.61 6.53 -6.26
N TYR A 74 -4.38 6.61 -5.75
CA TYR A 74 -3.40 7.62 -6.10
C TYR A 74 -3.02 7.58 -7.57
N HIS A 75 -2.90 6.39 -8.15
CA HIS A 75 -2.65 6.21 -9.57
C HIS A 75 -3.80 6.74 -10.42
N ARG A 76 -5.04 6.38 -10.06
CA ARG A 76 -6.24 6.65 -10.85
C ARG A 76 -6.70 8.10 -10.79
N TYR A 77 -6.68 8.73 -9.61
CA TYR A 77 -7.32 10.02 -9.38
C TYR A 77 -6.36 11.20 -9.36
N THR A 78 -5.06 10.99 -9.14
CA THR A 78 -4.12 12.10 -9.11
C THR A 78 -3.69 12.41 -10.55
N PRO A 79 -3.93 13.60 -11.11
CA PRO A 79 -3.31 13.99 -12.38
C PRO A 79 -1.80 14.20 -12.20
N ARG A 80 -1.00 14.02 -13.27
CA ARG A 80 0.43 14.33 -13.23
C ARG A 80 0.59 15.85 -13.38
N LEU A 81 0.86 16.57 -12.27
CA LEU A 81 1.08 18.02 -12.33
C LEU A 81 2.45 18.37 -12.92
N TYR A 82 3.49 17.66 -12.50
CA TYR A 82 4.86 17.87 -12.99
C TYR A 82 5.38 16.57 -13.63
N PRO A 83 5.33 16.45 -14.97
CA PRO A 83 5.82 15.26 -15.67
C PRO A 83 7.35 15.14 -15.59
N ARG A 84 8.08 16.24 -15.40
CA ARG A 84 9.55 16.30 -15.26
C ARG A 84 9.93 16.91 -13.92
N PHE A 85 9.88 16.13 -12.84
CA PHE A 85 10.24 16.62 -11.51
C PHE A 85 11.74 16.48 -11.26
N PHE A 86 12.31 15.31 -11.59
CA PHE A 86 13.75 15.06 -11.58
C PHE A 86 14.14 14.19 -12.77
N SER A 87 15.19 14.57 -13.50
CA SER A 87 15.74 13.75 -14.59
C SER A 87 17.07 13.18 -14.15
N ILE A 88 17.19 11.86 -14.11
CA ILE A 88 18.45 11.17 -13.77
C ILE A 88 18.76 10.26 -14.96
N LEU A 89 19.96 10.39 -15.55
CA LEU A 89 20.41 9.55 -16.66
C LEU A 89 19.48 9.54 -17.90
N GLY A 90 18.68 10.60 -18.11
CA GLY A 90 17.73 10.72 -19.23
C GLY A 90 16.35 10.12 -18.96
N PHE A 91 16.11 9.54 -17.78
CA PHE A 91 14.77 9.15 -17.33
C PHE A 91 14.13 10.28 -16.52
N ASP A 92 13.03 10.82 -17.03
CA ASP A 92 12.23 11.82 -16.33
C ASP A 92 11.34 11.14 -15.28
N PHE A 93 11.70 11.27 -14.01
CA PHE A 93 10.88 10.85 -12.88
C PHE A 93 9.91 11.97 -12.50
N SER A 94 8.63 11.62 -12.44
CA SER A 94 7.58 12.50 -11.93
C SER A 94 7.55 12.44 -10.40
N GLU A 95 6.97 13.46 -9.76
CA GLU A 95 6.81 13.60 -8.31
C GLU A 95 6.14 12.39 -7.65
N LYS A 96 5.33 11.64 -8.42
CA LYS A 96 4.69 10.39 -7.98
C LYS A 96 5.67 9.23 -7.74
N ALA A 97 6.83 9.24 -8.40
CA ALA A 97 7.78 8.15 -8.36
C ALA A 97 8.35 7.95 -6.96
N LEU A 98 8.54 9.03 -6.19
CA LEU A 98 9.01 8.95 -4.81
C LEU A 98 8.01 8.20 -3.92
N THR A 99 6.72 8.51 -4.02
CA THR A 99 5.66 7.81 -3.26
C THR A 99 5.62 6.32 -3.61
N TYR A 100 5.76 5.98 -4.89
CA TYR A 100 5.85 4.56 -5.30
C TYR A 100 7.14 3.90 -4.83
N PHE A 101 8.26 4.62 -4.81
CA PHE A 101 9.54 4.09 -4.35
C PHE A 101 9.51 3.77 -2.85
N PHE A 102 8.98 4.67 -2.01
CA PHE A 102 8.83 4.42 -0.58
C PHE A 102 7.81 3.30 -0.29
N ALA A 103 6.72 3.24 -1.05
CA ALA A 103 5.78 2.12 -0.96
C ALA A 103 6.44 0.79 -1.35
N LEU A 104 7.24 0.79 -2.41
CA LEU A 104 8.00 -0.37 -2.86
C LEU A 104 9.01 -0.79 -1.79
N GLN A 105 9.77 0.15 -1.22
CA GLN A 105 10.68 -0.11 -0.11
C GLN A 105 9.95 -0.75 1.09
N ALA A 106 8.78 -0.25 1.46
CA ALA A 106 7.99 -0.80 2.56
C ALA A 106 7.52 -2.25 2.28
N ILE A 107 7.19 -2.58 1.03
CA ILE A 107 6.79 -3.94 0.62
C ILE A 107 8.01 -4.89 0.58
N PHE A 108 9.16 -4.41 0.09
CA PHE A 108 10.37 -5.23 -0.04
C PHE A 108 11.16 -5.37 1.27
N SER A 109 10.88 -4.54 2.29
CA SER A 109 11.59 -4.56 3.56
C SER A 109 11.51 -5.90 4.29
N GLY A 110 10.39 -6.61 4.19
CA GLY A 110 10.24 -7.95 4.78
C GLY A 110 10.54 -9.08 3.79
N GLY A 111 11.13 -8.78 2.62
CA GLY A 111 11.57 -9.76 1.63
C GLY A 111 10.44 -10.63 1.04
N VAL A 112 10.80 -11.83 0.57
CA VAL A 112 9.86 -12.82 -0.01
C VAL A 112 8.85 -13.31 1.03
N SER A 113 9.22 -13.25 2.32
CA SER A 113 8.41 -13.60 3.48
C SER A 113 7.21 -12.65 3.71
N THR A 114 7.23 -11.45 3.12
CA THR A 114 6.05 -10.56 3.10
C THR A 114 5.08 -10.90 1.98
N PHE A 115 5.59 -11.51 0.90
CA PHE A 115 4.78 -11.92 -0.26
C PHE A 115 4.18 -13.32 -0.07
N VAL A 116 4.86 -14.16 0.70
CA VAL A 116 4.47 -15.52 1.03
C VAL A 116 4.41 -15.65 2.55
N PRO A 117 3.22 -15.79 3.16
CA PRO A 117 3.13 -16.12 4.57
C PRO A 117 3.80 -17.48 4.81
N ALA A 118 4.83 -17.50 5.65
CA ALA A 118 5.54 -18.71 6.07
C ALA A 118 4.75 -19.50 7.13
#